data_AF-A0A7S2W6C9-F1
#
_entry.id   AF-A0A7S2W6C9-F1
#
_cell.length_a   1.000
_cell.length_b   1.000
_cell.length_c   1.000
_cell.angle_alpha   90.00
_cell.angle_beta   90.00
_cell.angle_gamma   90.00
#
_symmetry.space_group_name_H-M   'P 1'
#
loop_
_entity.id
_entity.type
_entity.pdbx_description
1 polymer ?
#
loop_
_entity_poly.entity_id
_entity_poly.type
_entity_poly.pdbx_seq_one_letter_code
_entity_poly.pdbx_strand_id
1 'polypeptide(L)'
;GVSPHVSPAATAADVGGLLTAAGFTLPTVDVDTLEVQYSDAFMLMDELHGMGESNAVINRRPIVSRDTFIAAAAIYQQMAAHDSLLPGQLPPEGLCTDPITATFQVIYMIGWSPHETQQQPDARGSATKSLTDIQVTRTEGAGVQSPG
;
A
#
# COMPACT_ATOMS: atom_id res chain seq x y z
N GLY A 1 6.33 -3.06 32.42
CA GLY A 1 5.18 -2.72 31.56
C GLY A 1 5.62 -2.81 30.12
N VAL A 2 4.79 -3.38 29.25
CA VAL A 2 5.07 -3.46 27.80
C VAL A 2 4.81 -2.07 27.22
N SER A 3 5.86 -1.40 26.76
CA SER A 3 5.75 -0.12 26.05
C SER A 3 5.64 -0.42 24.55
N PRO A 4 4.70 0.21 23.81
CA PRO A 4 4.63 0.02 22.38
C PRO A 4 5.90 0.57 21.72
N HIS A 5 6.61 -0.30 21.01
CA HIS A 5 7.81 0.05 20.25
C HIS A 5 7.51 0.42 18.79
N VAL A 6 6.27 0.14 18.34
CA VAL A 6 5.79 0.33 16.97
C VAL A 6 4.46 1.08 17.03
N SER A 7 4.25 2.04 16.12
CA SER A 7 2.98 2.73 15.96
C SER A 7 1.89 1.78 15.45
N PRO A 8 0.62 1.97 15.80
CA PRO A 8 -0.48 1.25 15.16
C PRO A 8 -0.46 1.48 13.65
N ALA A 9 -0.59 0.41 12.87
CA ALA A 9 -0.73 0.52 11.42
C ALA A 9 -2.14 1.04 11.07
N ALA A 10 -2.21 2.03 10.16
CA ALA A 10 -3.48 2.54 9.67
C ALA A 10 -4.15 1.50 8.75
N THR A 11 -5.47 1.32 8.90
CA THR A 11 -6.25 0.48 7.97
C THR A 11 -7.05 1.33 6.99
N ALA A 12 -7.44 0.75 5.85
CA ALA A 12 -8.32 1.43 4.89
C ALA A 12 -9.63 1.91 5.51
N ALA A 13 -10.13 1.20 6.53
CA ALA A 13 -11.34 1.59 7.27
C ALA A 13 -11.11 2.82 8.16
N ASP A 14 -10.00 2.87 8.89
CA ASP A 14 -9.63 4.03 9.73
C ASP A 14 -9.51 5.29 8.86
N VAL A 15 -8.90 5.12 7.70
CA VAL A 15 -8.67 6.15 6.70
C VAL A 15 -9.97 6.64 6.05
N GLY A 16 -10.87 5.74 5.66
CA GLY A 16 -12.19 6.11 5.14
C GLY A 16 -13.05 6.84 6.19
N GLY A 17 -12.97 6.40 7.45
CA GLY A 17 -13.57 7.09 8.58
C GLY A 17 -13.02 8.51 8.76
N LEU A 18 -11.70 8.68 8.64
CA LEU A 18 -11.04 9.99 8.72
C LEU A 18 -11.53 10.96 7.63
N LEU A 19 -11.60 10.51 6.37
CA LEU A 19 -12.07 11.36 5.27
C LEU A 19 -13.52 11.82 5.48
N THR A 20 -14.36 10.91 5.97
CA THR A 20 -15.77 11.21 6.28
C THR A 20 -15.87 12.20 7.44
N ALA A 21 -15.08 11.99 8.51
CA ALA A 21 -15.04 12.88 9.66
C ALA A 21 -14.49 14.28 9.32
N ALA A 22 -13.57 14.36 8.36
CA ALA A 22 -13.02 15.62 7.85
C ALA A 22 -13.98 16.36 6.90
N GLY A 23 -15.14 15.78 6.56
CA GLY A 23 -16.17 16.42 5.73
C GLY A 23 -15.96 16.29 4.22
N PHE A 24 -15.07 15.39 3.79
CA PHE A 24 -14.95 15.07 2.36
C PHE A 24 -16.12 14.20 1.89
N THR A 25 -16.45 14.34 0.62
CA THR A 25 -17.50 13.58 -0.08
C THR A 25 -16.88 12.64 -1.10
N LEU A 26 -17.61 11.57 -1.46
CA LEU A 26 -17.12 10.50 -2.34
C LEU A 26 -15.72 9.96 -1.94
N PRO A 27 -15.51 9.55 -0.66
CA PRO A 27 -14.22 9.03 -0.24
C PRO A 27 -13.91 7.72 -0.97
N THR A 28 -12.78 7.70 -1.65
CA THR A 28 -12.21 6.49 -2.27
C THR A 28 -10.90 6.20 -1.59
N VAL A 29 -10.75 4.98 -1.11
CA VAL A 29 -9.52 4.49 -0.47
C VAL A 29 -9.06 3.26 -1.21
N ASP A 30 -7.80 3.26 -1.60
CA ASP A 30 -7.16 2.14 -2.28
C ASP A 30 -5.86 1.79 -1.54
N VAL A 31 -5.47 0.52 -1.57
CA VAL A 31 -4.27 0.02 -0.86
C VAL A 31 -3.43 -0.82 -1.80
N ASP A 32 -2.23 -0.32 -2.09
CA ASP A 32 -1.25 -1.06 -2.87
C ASP A 32 -0.20 -1.68 -1.96
N THR A 33 0.20 -2.90 -2.29
CA THR A 33 1.32 -3.60 -1.64
C THR A 33 2.50 -3.66 -2.59
N LEU A 34 3.64 -3.16 -2.15
CA LEU A 34 4.88 -3.10 -2.91
C LEU A 34 5.96 -3.92 -2.20
N GLU A 35 6.63 -4.80 -2.94
CA GLU A 35 7.79 -5.52 -2.45
C GLU A 35 9.05 -4.96 -3.11
N VAL A 36 9.99 -4.50 -2.29
CA VAL A 36 11.23 -3.87 -2.74
C VAL A 36 12.42 -4.61 -2.15
N GLN A 37 13.43 -4.86 -2.98
CA GLN A 37 14.67 -5.52 -2.57
C GLN A 37 15.76 -4.49 -2.31
N TYR A 38 16.49 -4.68 -1.20
CA TYR A 38 17.63 -3.85 -0.80
C TYR A 38 18.87 -4.71 -0.60
N SER A 39 20.05 -4.11 -0.82
CA SER A 39 21.34 -4.80 -0.65
C SER A 39 21.65 -5.15 0.81
N ASP A 40 21.25 -4.30 1.76
CA ASP A 40 21.39 -4.55 3.19
C ASP A 40 20.34 -3.78 4.03
N ALA A 41 20.25 -4.13 5.32
CA ALA A 41 19.33 -3.50 6.27
C ALA A 41 19.65 -2.02 6.54
N PHE A 42 20.88 -1.57 6.35
CA PHE A 42 21.26 -0.17 6.55
C PHE A 42 20.72 0.72 5.44
N MET A 43 20.74 0.26 4.19
CA MET A 43 20.11 0.95 3.06
C MET A 43 18.61 1.08 3.27
N LEU A 44 17.94 0.00 3.70
CA LEU A 44 16.52 0.04 4.06
C LEU A 44 16.26 1.07 5.17
N MET A 45 17.07 1.07 6.23
CA MET A 45 16.91 2.02 7.35
C MET A 45 17.14 3.47 6.93
N ASP A 46 18.11 3.73 6.04
CA ASP A 46 18.38 5.07 5.50
C ASP A 46 17.21 5.59 4.65
N GLU A 47 16.65 4.72 3.80
CA GLU A 47 15.48 5.07 2.98
C GLU A 47 14.24 5.32 3.83
N LEU A 48 13.96 4.46 4.82
CA LEU A 48 12.88 4.67 5.80
C LEU A 48 13.05 5.99 6.56
N HIS A 49 14.30 6.36 6.90
CA HIS A 49 14.58 7.63 7.53
C HIS A 49 14.27 8.80 6.60
N GLY A 50 14.66 8.71 5.32
CA GLY A 50 14.33 9.69 4.28
C GLY A 50 12.82 9.83 4.03
N MET A 51 12.06 8.74 4.15
CA MET A 51 10.59 8.72 4.05
C MET A 51 9.88 9.30 5.28
N GLY A 52 10.60 9.54 6.39
CA GLY A 52 10.02 10.00 7.64
C GLY A 52 9.41 8.89 8.51
N GLU A 53 9.65 7.62 8.18
CA GLU A 53 9.14 6.42 8.89
C GLU A 53 9.93 6.13 10.18
N SER A 54 10.47 7.17 10.82
CA SER A 54 11.14 7.06 12.10
C SER A 54 10.13 6.96 13.25
N ASN A 55 10.51 6.29 14.34
CA ASN A 55 9.63 6.06 15.48
C ASN A 55 9.03 7.37 16.06
N ALA A 56 7.71 7.52 15.94
CA ALA A 56 6.94 8.69 16.39
C ALA A 56 6.44 8.61 17.85
N VAL A 57 6.73 7.53 18.59
CA VAL A 57 6.26 7.33 19.97
C VAL A 57 6.88 8.36 20.92
N ILE A 58 6.04 8.99 21.76
CA ILE A 58 6.44 10.06 22.70
C ILE A 58 7.46 9.55 23.74
N ASN A 59 7.26 8.34 24.26
CA ASN A 59 8.14 7.74 25.28
C ASN A 59 9.25 6.86 24.67
N ARG A 60 9.68 7.15 23.43
CA ARG A 60 10.75 6.39 22.78
C ARG A 60 12.10 6.60 23.46
N ARG A 61 12.99 5.61 23.34
CA ARG A 61 14.40 5.81 23.68
C ARG A 61 15.07 6.69 22.62
N PRO A 62 15.73 7.79 22.99
CA PRO A 62 16.32 8.70 22.01
C PRO A 62 17.63 8.17 21.42
N ILE A 63 18.31 7.24 22.09
CA ILE A 63 19.61 6.70 21.69
C ILE A 63 19.55 5.17 21.71
N VAL A 64 20.05 4.56 20.64
CA VAL A 64 20.26 3.12 20.49
C VAL A 64 21.75 2.90 20.22
N SER A 65 22.34 1.83 20.78
CA SER A 65 23.77 1.57 20.57
C SER A 65 24.04 1.02 19.17
N ARG A 66 25.25 1.27 18.67
CA ARG A 66 25.71 0.73 17.38
C ARG A 66 25.64 -0.80 17.34
N ASP A 67 25.99 -1.46 18.44
CA ASP A 67 25.97 -2.92 18.54
C ASP A 67 24.55 -3.49 18.36
N THR A 68 23.52 -2.77 18.84
CA THR A 68 22.12 -3.15 18.62
C THR A 68 21.76 -3.08 17.14
N PHE A 69 22.18 -2.04 16.41
CA PHE A 69 21.93 -1.95 14.97
C PHE A 69 22.63 -3.06 14.18
N ILE A 70 23.89 -3.37 14.53
CA ILE A 70 24.64 -4.46 13.88
C ILE A 70 23.95 -5.81 14.14
N ALA A 71 23.55 -6.07 15.39
CA ALA A 71 22.84 -7.30 15.74
C ALA A 71 21.48 -7.39 15.02
N ALA A 72 20.73 -6.28 14.96
CA ALA A 72 19.45 -6.22 14.26
C ALA A 72 19.61 -6.49 12.76
N ALA A 73 20.62 -5.90 12.11
CA ALA A 73 20.91 -6.12 10.70
C ALA A 73 21.25 -7.60 10.41
N ALA A 74 22.05 -8.24 11.26
CA ALA A 74 22.39 -9.65 11.12
C ALA A 74 21.17 -10.58 11.29
N ILE A 75 20.30 -10.29 12.28
CA ILE A 75 19.06 -11.04 12.48
C ILE A 75 18.12 -10.83 11.29
N TYR A 76 17.98 -9.59 10.82
CA TYR A 76 17.09 -9.25 9.71
C TYR A 76 17.50 -9.96 8.41
N GLN A 77 18.80 -10.02 8.11
CA GLN A 77 19.32 -10.77 6.97
C GLN A 77 18.98 -12.27 7.06
N GLN A 78 19.12 -12.88 8.24
CA GLN A 78 18.74 -14.29 8.43
C GLN A 78 17.24 -14.51 8.23
N MET A 79 16.39 -13.61 8.75
CA MET A 79 14.94 -13.71 8.58
C MET A 79 14.52 -13.51 7.12
N ALA A 80 15.04 -12.47 6.46
CA ALA A 80 14.69 -12.13 5.09
C ALA A 80 15.15 -13.21 4.07
N ALA A 81 16.28 -13.87 4.32
CA ALA A 81 16.74 -15.00 3.49
C ALA A 81 15.74 -16.18 3.50
N HIS A 82 14.92 -16.32 4.54
CA HIS A 82 13.90 -17.37 4.63
C HIS A 82 12.56 -16.99 4.00
N ASP A 83 12.26 -15.69 3.90
CA ASP A 83 10.92 -15.16 3.56
C ASP A 83 10.88 -14.49 2.17
N SER A 84 11.93 -14.65 1.36
CA SER A 84 11.98 -14.04 0.03
C SER A 84 10.91 -14.64 -0.89
N LEU A 85 9.87 -13.86 -1.17
CA LEU A 85 8.75 -14.19 -2.06
C LEU A 85 9.10 -14.05 -3.55
N LEU A 86 10.31 -13.60 -3.88
CA LEU A 86 10.87 -13.56 -5.23
C LEU A 86 12.02 -14.58 -5.38
N PRO A 87 11.78 -15.90 -5.16
CA PRO A 87 12.83 -16.90 -5.30
C PRO A 87 13.28 -16.99 -6.77
N GLY A 88 14.59 -16.83 -7.00
CA GLY A 88 15.21 -17.06 -8.30
C GLY A 88 15.23 -15.89 -9.28
N GLN A 89 14.83 -14.68 -8.86
CA GLN A 89 15.22 -13.48 -9.61
C GLN A 89 16.69 -13.18 -9.32
N LEU A 90 17.49 -13.09 -10.38
CA LEU A 90 18.86 -12.59 -10.27
C LEU A 90 18.79 -11.17 -9.71
N PRO A 91 19.57 -10.82 -8.67
CA PRO A 91 19.58 -9.46 -8.17
C PRO A 91 19.86 -8.51 -9.34
N PRO A 92 19.08 -7.42 -9.49
CA PRO A 92 19.40 -6.40 -10.48
C PRO A 92 20.84 -5.92 -10.29
N GLU A 93 21.50 -5.52 -11.39
CA GLU A 93 22.91 -5.14 -11.34
C GLU A 93 23.19 -4.14 -10.22
N GLY A 94 24.07 -4.50 -9.28
CA GLY A 94 24.42 -3.69 -8.12
C GLY A 94 23.86 -4.16 -6.77
N LEU A 95 22.98 -5.17 -6.74
CA LEU A 95 22.53 -5.80 -5.48
C LEU A 95 23.47 -6.94 -5.03
N CYS A 96 23.54 -7.15 -3.71
CA CYS A 96 24.28 -8.25 -3.09
C CYS A 96 23.67 -9.62 -3.44
N THR A 97 24.48 -10.69 -3.28
CA THR A 97 24.06 -12.09 -3.53
C THR A 97 22.82 -12.49 -2.72
N ASP A 98 22.66 -11.92 -1.51
CA ASP A 98 21.54 -12.18 -0.60
C ASP A 98 20.83 -10.86 -0.25
N PRO A 99 19.93 -10.36 -1.11
CA PRO A 99 19.19 -9.13 -0.84
C PRO A 99 18.12 -9.36 0.24
N ILE A 100 17.79 -8.30 0.95
CA ILE A 100 16.66 -8.28 1.88
C ILE A 100 15.41 -7.79 1.15
N THR A 101 14.26 -8.41 1.41
CA THR A 101 12.97 -7.98 0.86
C THR A 101 12.18 -7.24 1.92
N ALA A 102 11.71 -6.03 1.60
CA ALA A 102 10.83 -5.24 2.44
C ALA A 102 9.48 -5.04 1.74
N THR A 103 8.40 -5.22 2.49
CA THR A 103 7.03 -5.01 2.02
C THR A 103 6.49 -3.69 2.53
N PHE A 104 6.03 -2.85 1.62
CA PHE A 104 5.40 -1.56 1.89
C PHE A 104 3.93 -1.63 1.53
N GLN A 105 3.07 -1.08 2.40
CA GLN A 105 1.68 -0.81 2.05
C GLN A 105 1.50 0.69 1.87
N VAL A 106 1.04 1.09 0.70
CA VAL A 106 0.74 2.47 0.36
C VAL A 106 -0.77 2.63 0.31
N ILE A 107 -1.29 3.51 1.16
CA ILE A 107 -2.72 3.81 1.20
C ILE A 107 -2.98 5.10 0.45
N TYR A 108 -3.76 5.02 -0.64
CA TYR A 108 -4.21 6.17 -1.39
C TYR A 108 -5.58 6.63 -0.90
N MET A 109 -5.72 7.93 -0.72
CA MET A 109 -6.93 8.57 -0.23
C MET A 109 -7.35 9.68 -1.17
N ILE A 110 -8.55 9.58 -1.71
CA ILE A 110 -9.14 10.61 -2.56
C ILE A 110 -10.48 11.00 -1.96
N GLY A 111 -10.66 12.29 -1.71
CA GLY A 111 -11.91 12.85 -1.22
C GLY A 111 -12.17 14.19 -1.90
N TRP A 112 -13.43 14.47 -2.17
CA TRP A 112 -13.85 15.71 -2.84
C TRP A 112 -14.43 16.69 -1.84
N SER A 113 -14.08 17.96 -1.99
CA SER A 113 -14.78 19.03 -1.26
C SER A 113 -16.27 18.99 -1.63
N PRO A 114 -17.20 19.15 -0.67
CA PRO A 114 -18.62 19.23 -0.97
C PRO A 114 -18.92 20.33 -2.01
N HIS A 115 -19.73 20.01 -3.02
CA HIS A 115 -20.18 20.99 -4.01
C HIS A 115 -21.65 20.73 -4.41
N GLU A 116 -22.42 21.80 -4.65
CA GLU A 116 -23.87 21.70 -4.91
C GLU A 116 -24.22 20.92 -6.19
N THR A 117 -23.33 20.93 -7.19
CA THR A 117 -23.53 20.20 -8.45
C THR A 117 -23.12 18.74 -8.38
N GLN A 118 -22.68 18.26 -7.22
CA GLN A 118 -22.27 16.87 -7.04
C GLN A 118 -23.49 15.95 -7.09
N GLN A 119 -23.37 14.85 -7.83
CA GLN A 119 -24.44 13.85 -7.88
C GLN A 119 -24.71 13.30 -6.47
N GLN A 120 -25.93 13.54 -6.00
CA GLN A 120 -26.43 12.93 -4.78
C GLN A 120 -26.98 11.54 -5.12
N PRO A 121 -26.79 10.54 -4.25
CA PRO A 121 -27.46 9.26 -4.42
C PRO A 121 -28.96 9.47 -4.50
N ASP A 122 -29.61 8.89 -5.51
CA ASP A 122 -31.06 8.96 -5.60
C ASP A 122 -31.71 8.28 -4.40
N ALA A 123 -32.92 8.73 -4.04
CA ALA A 123 -33.69 8.14 -2.97
C ALA A 123 -33.91 6.64 -3.21
N ARG A 124 -33.72 5.83 -2.16
CA ARG A 124 -33.94 4.38 -2.22
C ARG A 124 -35.34 4.07 -2.77
N GLY A 125 -35.40 3.37 -3.91
CA GLY A 125 -36.67 3.03 -4.58
C GLY A 125 -37.02 3.91 -5.79
N SER A 126 -36.16 4.84 -6.20
CA SER A 126 -36.31 5.68 -7.40
C SER A 126 -36.06 4.95 -8.73
N ALA A 127 -35.68 3.67 -8.70
CA ALA A 127 -35.32 2.89 -9.89
C ALA A 127 -36.52 2.81 -10.86
N THR A 128 -36.42 3.53 -11.98
CA THR A 128 -37.51 3.68 -12.96
C THR A 128 -37.42 2.67 -14.11
N LYS A 129 -36.34 1.87 -14.17
CA LYS A 129 -36.11 0.87 -15.22
C LYS A 129 -35.87 -0.51 -14.62
N SER A 130 -36.50 -1.52 -15.23
CA SER A 130 -36.30 -2.92 -14.86
C SER A 130 -35.01 -3.46 -15.47
N LEU A 131 -34.28 -4.32 -14.74
CA LEU A 131 -33.10 -5.02 -15.26
C LEU A 131 -33.43 -5.90 -16.48
N THR A 132 -34.68 -6.34 -16.63
CA THR A 132 -35.16 -7.14 -17.76
C THR A 132 -35.14 -6.38 -19.09
N ASP A 133 -35.16 -5.03 -19.06
CA ASP A 133 -35.19 -4.19 -20.27
C ASP A 133 -33.79 -3.87 -20.81
N ILE A 134 -32.73 -4.28 -20.11
CA ILE A 134 -31.34 -4.02 -20.50
C ILE A 134 -30.85 -5.17 -21.39
N GLN A 135 -30.82 -4.94 -22.70
CA GLN A 135 -30.22 -5.89 -23.64
C GLN A 135 -28.69 -5.69 -23.68
N VAL A 136 -27.95 -6.68 -23.17
CA VAL A 136 -26.49 -6.72 -23.29
C VAL A 136 -26.12 -7.28 -24.67
N THR A 137 -25.84 -6.41 -25.62
CA THR A 137 -25.32 -6.82 -26.93
C THR A 137 -23.83 -7.17 -26.81
N ARG A 138 -23.50 -8.46 -26.84
CA ARG A 138 -22.11 -8.93 -26.95
C ARG A 138 -21.60 -8.63 -28.35
N THR A 139 -20.65 -7.71 -28.48
CA THR A 139 -19.95 -7.46 -29.74
C THR A 139 -18.96 -8.61 -29.98
N GLU A 140 -19.31 -9.55 -30.86
CA GLU A 140 -18.35 -10.53 -31.37
C GLU A 140 -17.41 -9.84 -32.37
N GLY A 141 -16.10 -10.04 -32.17
CA GLY A 141 -15.03 -9.39 -32.91
C GLY A 141 -15.11 -9.66 -34.41
N ALA A 142 -14.90 -8.60 -35.20
CA ALA A 142 -14.85 -8.65 -36.66
C ALA A 142 -13.77 -9.63 -37.14
N GLY A 143 -14.19 -10.70 -37.81
CA GLY A 143 -13.31 -11.60 -38.54
C GLY A 143 -12.64 -10.89 -39.72
N VAL A 144 -11.32 -10.92 -39.76
CA VAL A 144 -10.50 -10.46 -40.89
C VAL A 144 -10.72 -11.40 -42.08
N GLN A 145 -11.33 -10.90 -43.15
CA GLN A 145 -11.29 -11.53 -44.48
C GLN A 145 -10.07 -11.00 -45.24
N SER A 146 -9.12 -11.88 -45.58
CA SER A 146 -8.02 -11.58 -46.50
C SER A 146 -8.50 -11.60 -47.96
N PRO A 147 -8.08 -10.66 -48.82
CA PRO A 147 -8.37 -10.70 -50.25
C PRO A 147 -7.31 -11.49 -51.02
N GLY A 148 -7.76 -12.26 -52.01
CA GLY A 148 -7.14 -12.52 -53.32
C GLY A 148 -5.72 -13.04 -53.38
#